data_AF-A0A4Q3EI63-F1
#
_entry.id   AF-A0A4Q3EI63-F1
#
_cell.length_a   1.000
_cell.length_b   1.000
_cell.length_c   1.000
_cell.angle_alpha   90.00
_cell.angle_beta   90.00
_cell.angle_gamma   90.00
#
_symmetry.space_group_name_H-M   'P 1'
#
loop_
_entity.id
_entity.type
_entity.pdbx_description
1 polymer ?
#
loop_
_entity_poly.entity_id
_entity_poly.type
_entity_poly.pdbx_seq_one_letter_code
_entity_poly.pdbx_strand_id
1 'polypeptide(L)'
;LMDNVCCSADFLIPMLGNIVCLTNFAKVYSAEQIRSALTRLDTELFANGTGKAVMLQACLQEFFIMLFRLWESEKNTGTQQDPVILGYFEKFQRVMRQFNAGQTVKALAAEIGISHVHLNRICNQITGQSAGQLLDERLLEESKKYLSYTSYSVSEIAYQLKFEYPNYFARFFRKRTGLSPLKFRKQLNS
;
A
#
# COMPACT_ATOMS: atom_id res chain seq x y z
N LEU A 1 -11.73 7.57 -11.20
CA LEU A 1 -11.00 8.79 -10.79
C LEU A 1 -11.06 8.85 -9.27
N MET A 2 -10.08 8.27 -8.59
CA MET A 2 -9.90 8.45 -7.14
C MET A 2 -8.68 9.34 -7.00
N ASP A 3 -8.93 10.59 -6.62
CA ASP A 3 -7.89 11.56 -6.30
C ASP A 3 -7.19 11.10 -5.02
N ASN A 4 -6.19 10.25 -5.20
CA ASN A 4 -5.26 9.85 -4.16
C ASN A 4 -4.46 11.10 -3.77
N VAL A 5 -4.71 11.61 -2.56
CA VAL A 5 -4.05 12.80 -2.02
C VAL A 5 -2.52 12.62 -1.90
N CYS A 6 -2.03 11.38 -1.95
CA CYS A 6 -0.61 11.02 -1.77
C CYS A 6 0.11 10.55 -3.04
N CYS A 7 -0.35 10.89 -4.25
CA CYS A 7 0.27 10.42 -5.50
C CYS A 7 1.77 10.74 -5.70
N SER A 8 2.42 11.50 -4.80
CA SER A 8 3.84 11.87 -4.85
C SER A 8 4.67 11.44 -3.63
N ALA A 9 4.16 10.58 -2.74
CA ALA A 9 4.84 10.22 -1.49
C ALA A 9 5.45 8.80 -1.48
N ASP A 10 6.08 8.37 -2.56
CA ASP A 10 6.71 7.03 -2.69
C ASP A 10 7.74 6.73 -1.58
N PHE A 11 8.37 7.76 -1.02
CA PHE A 11 9.35 7.62 0.07
C PHE A 11 8.72 7.34 1.45
N LEU A 12 7.45 7.71 1.66
CA LEU A 12 6.78 7.52 2.96
C LEU A 12 6.15 6.14 3.11
N ILE A 13 5.87 5.46 1.98
CA ILE A 13 5.22 4.14 1.94
C ILE A 13 5.96 3.06 2.76
N PRO A 14 7.30 2.95 2.72
CA PRO A 14 8.02 1.96 3.54
C PRO A 14 8.04 2.31 5.04
N MET A 15 7.85 3.59 5.38
CA MET A 15 7.97 4.11 6.74
C MET A 15 6.63 4.08 7.48
N LEU A 16 5.54 4.24 6.73
CA LEU A 16 4.17 4.15 7.23
C LEU A 16 3.73 2.68 7.26
N GLY A 17 4.12 1.97 8.33
CA GLY A 17 3.78 0.55 8.56
C GLY A 17 2.28 0.23 8.62
N ASN A 18 1.42 1.23 8.55
CA ASN A 18 -0.03 1.14 8.34
C ASN A 18 -0.48 2.25 7.36
N ILE A 19 -1.05 1.85 6.23
CA ILE A 19 -1.74 2.76 5.31
C ILE A 19 -3.19 2.83 5.77
N VAL A 20 -3.62 4.00 6.26
CA VAL A 20 -5.04 4.29 6.51
C VAL A 20 -5.59 4.99 5.27
N CYS A 21 -6.48 4.31 4.55
CA CYS A 21 -7.17 4.90 3.41
C CYS A 21 -8.36 5.72 3.92
N LEU A 22 -8.17 7.03 4.04
CA LEU A 22 -9.27 7.97 4.33
C LEU A 22 -10.14 8.06 3.08
N THR A 23 -11.34 7.48 3.13
CA THR A 23 -12.25 7.42 1.97
C THR A 23 -13.36 8.47 2.06
N ASN A 24 -13.47 9.19 3.19
CA ASN A 24 -14.57 10.11 3.42
C ASN A 24 -14.12 11.52 3.85
N PHE A 25 -13.68 12.31 2.88
CA PHE A 25 -13.31 13.73 3.06
C PHE A 25 -14.51 14.68 3.23
N ALA A 26 -15.73 14.19 3.45
CA ALA A 26 -16.95 15.02 3.38
C ALA A 26 -17.51 15.48 4.74
N LYS A 27 -16.87 15.16 5.88
CA LYS A 27 -17.45 15.44 7.21
C LYS A 27 -16.73 16.46 8.08
N VAL A 28 -15.41 16.64 7.95
CA VAL A 28 -14.64 17.53 8.84
C VAL A 28 -13.65 18.43 8.09
N TYR A 29 -12.93 17.87 7.10
CA TYR A 29 -12.09 18.64 6.18
C TYR A 29 -12.28 18.13 4.76
N SER A 30 -12.48 19.03 3.80
CA SER A 30 -12.58 18.69 2.39
C SER A 30 -11.21 18.29 1.80
N ALA A 31 -11.22 17.54 0.70
CA ALA A 31 -10.00 17.19 -0.02
C ALA A 31 -9.20 18.43 -0.45
N GLU A 32 -9.89 19.54 -0.74
CA GLU A 32 -9.28 20.82 -1.09
C GLU A 32 -8.55 21.48 0.10
N GLN A 33 -9.10 21.37 1.32
CA GLN A 33 -8.44 21.87 2.52
C GLN A 33 -7.16 21.10 2.84
N ILE A 34 -7.16 19.78 2.66
CA ILE A 34 -5.97 18.94 2.84
C ILE A 34 -4.93 19.26 1.76
N ARG A 35 -5.37 19.41 0.50
CA ARG A 35 -4.49 19.77 -0.60
C ARG A 35 -3.85 21.14 -0.37
N SER A 36 -4.60 22.11 0.13
CA SER A 36 -4.08 23.43 0.50
C SER A 36 -3.04 23.36 1.61
N ALA A 37 -3.25 22.54 2.65
CA ALA A 37 -2.26 22.31 3.70
C ALA A 37 -0.97 21.69 3.15
N LEU A 38 -1.09 20.71 2.24
CA LEU A 38 0.06 20.11 1.55
C LEU A 38 0.80 21.11 0.65
N THR A 39 0.09 21.94 -0.11
CA THR A 39 0.70 22.98 -0.94
C THR A 39 1.46 24.01 -0.10
N ARG A 40 0.94 24.36 1.09
CA ARG A 40 1.67 25.24 2.03
C ARG A 40 2.94 24.59 2.56
N LEU A 41 2.88 23.31 2.94
CA LEU A 41 4.06 22.54 3.33
C LEU A 41 5.12 22.49 2.22
N ASP A 42 4.70 22.18 0.99
CA ASP A 42 5.57 22.09 -0.18
C ASP A 42 6.24 23.44 -0.48
N THR A 43 5.45 24.51 -0.51
CA THR A 43 5.95 25.88 -0.76
C THR A 43 6.99 26.29 0.28
N GLU A 44 6.72 26.07 1.57
CA GLU A 44 7.65 26.42 2.64
C GLU A 44 8.90 25.53 2.64
N LEU A 45 8.78 24.27 2.22
CA LEU A 45 9.90 23.33 2.12
C LEU A 45 10.93 23.78 1.07
N PHE A 46 10.48 24.34 -0.04
CA PHE A 46 11.34 24.83 -1.13
C PHE A 46 11.69 26.33 -1.03
N ALA A 47 10.95 27.12 -0.23
CA ALA A 47 11.30 28.51 0.05
C ALA A 47 12.48 28.63 1.02
N ASN A 48 13.24 29.73 0.92
CA ASN A 48 14.34 30.06 1.84
C ASN A 48 14.00 31.31 2.67
N GLY A 49 12.82 31.30 3.29
CA GLY A 49 12.35 32.38 4.16
C GLY A 49 13.00 32.38 5.54
N THR A 50 13.07 33.56 6.17
CA THR A 50 13.42 33.65 7.59
C THR A 50 12.32 33.02 8.43
N GLY A 51 12.67 32.21 9.43
CA GLY A 51 11.68 31.51 10.26
C GLY A 51 11.12 30.22 9.67
N LYS A 52 11.69 29.73 8.55
CA LYS A 52 11.29 28.49 7.86
C LYS A 52 11.02 27.30 8.77
N ALA A 53 11.92 27.02 9.72
CA ALA A 53 11.76 25.89 10.64
C ALA A 53 10.49 26.01 11.49
N VAL A 54 10.15 27.22 11.95
CA VAL A 54 8.95 27.50 12.74
C VAL A 54 7.69 27.40 11.87
N MET A 55 7.74 27.91 10.65
CA MET A 55 6.61 27.81 9.71
C MET A 55 6.35 26.36 9.32
N LEU A 56 7.39 25.59 8.99
CA LEU A 56 7.28 24.15 8.72
C LEU A 56 6.68 23.39 9.91
N GLN A 57 7.12 23.71 11.13
CA GLN A 57 6.57 23.11 12.34
C GLN A 57 5.07 23.42 12.47
N ALA A 58 4.65 24.67 12.28
CA ALA A 58 3.25 25.06 12.35
C ALA A 58 2.40 24.37 11.28
N CYS A 59 2.88 24.33 10.02
CA CYS A 59 2.19 23.66 8.93
C CYS A 59 2.07 22.14 9.16
N LEU A 60 3.12 21.49 9.70
CA LEU A 60 3.09 20.07 10.02
C LEU A 60 2.12 19.78 11.17
N GLN A 61 2.11 20.60 12.21
CA GLN A 61 1.16 20.47 13.32
C GLN A 61 -0.27 20.62 12.82
N GLU A 62 -0.55 21.63 12.01
CA GLU A 62 -1.86 21.85 11.40
C GLU A 62 -2.28 20.63 10.58
N PHE A 63 -1.40 20.14 9.70
CA PHE A 63 -1.64 18.97 8.87
C PHE A 63 -1.92 17.70 9.70
N PHE A 64 -1.12 17.41 10.72
CA PHE A 64 -1.34 16.25 11.59
C PHE A 64 -2.64 16.35 12.38
N ILE A 65 -3.01 17.53 12.86
CA ILE A 65 -4.30 17.74 13.52
C ILE A 65 -5.46 17.50 12.55
N MET A 66 -5.35 17.95 11.28
CA MET A 66 -6.35 17.65 10.26
C MET A 66 -6.49 16.15 10.02
N LEU A 67 -5.36 15.44 9.88
CA LEU A 67 -5.34 13.97 9.72
C LEU A 67 -5.97 13.26 10.92
N PHE A 68 -5.61 13.68 12.14
CA PHE A 68 -6.14 13.11 13.37
C PHE A 68 -7.66 13.29 13.49
N ARG A 69 -8.16 14.49 13.21
CA ARG A 69 -9.60 14.79 13.25
C ARG A 69 -10.39 14.06 12.17
N LEU A 70 -9.81 13.88 10.98
CA LEU A 70 -10.41 13.06 9.93
C LEU A 70 -10.55 11.61 10.39
N TRP A 71 -9.47 11.03 10.92
CA TRP A 71 -9.47 9.68 11.46
C TRP A 71 -10.46 9.51 12.63
N GLU A 72 -10.55 10.50 13.52
CA GLU A 72 -11.52 10.50 14.64
C GLU A 72 -12.97 10.61 14.14
N SER A 73 -13.22 11.40 13.09
CA SER A 73 -14.56 11.55 12.51
C SER A 73 -15.06 10.29 11.78
N GLU A 74 -14.14 9.51 11.18
CA GLU A 74 -14.44 8.19 10.62
C GLU A 74 -14.82 7.18 11.71
N LYS A 75 -14.20 7.25 12.90
CA LYS A 75 -14.60 6.45 14.06
C LYS A 75 -16.00 6.81 14.61
N ASN A 76 -16.36 8.09 14.61
CA ASN A 76 -17.61 8.57 15.20
C ASN A 76 -18.83 8.45 14.29
N THR A 77 -18.67 8.12 13.00
CA THR A 77 -19.79 7.91 12.09
C THR A 77 -19.89 6.48 11.58
N GLY A 78 -20.45 5.61 12.42
CA GLY A 78 -21.29 4.51 11.92
C GLY A 78 -20.59 3.36 11.20
N THR A 79 -19.29 3.14 11.42
CA THR A 79 -18.74 1.79 11.29
C THR A 79 -18.02 1.46 12.58
N GLN A 80 -18.73 0.84 13.52
CA GLN A 80 -18.06 -0.16 14.34
C GLN A 80 -17.50 -1.18 13.35
N GLN A 81 -16.28 -0.95 12.85
CA GLN A 81 -15.53 -2.05 12.29
C GLN A 81 -15.38 -3.01 13.45
N ASP A 82 -16.13 -4.11 13.38
CA ASP A 82 -16.19 -5.13 14.40
C ASP A 82 -14.75 -5.40 14.85
N PRO A 83 -14.38 -5.22 16.13
CA PRO A 83 -13.00 -5.42 16.61
C PRO A 83 -12.43 -6.77 16.15
N VAL A 84 -13.32 -7.72 15.92
CA VAL A 84 -13.08 -9.03 15.32
C VAL A 84 -12.56 -8.95 13.86
N ILE A 85 -13.19 -8.15 13.00
CA ILE A 85 -12.78 -7.94 11.60
C ILE A 85 -11.39 -7.32 11.52
N LEU A 86 -11.12 -6.29 12.32
CA LEU A 86 -9.80 -5.65 12.37
C LEU A 86 -8.76 -6.64 12.87
N GLY A 87 -9.06 -7.41 13.93
CA GLY A 87 -8.16 -8.43 14.45
C GLY A 87 -7.82 -9.54 13.43
N TYR A 88 -8.77 -9.94 12.58
CA TYR A 88 -8.47 -10.88 11.49
C TYR A 88 -7.60 -10.27 10.39
N PHE A 89 -7.80 -8.99 10.07
CA PHE A 89 -6.95 -8.30 9.11
C PHE A 89 -5.53 -8.08 9.61
N GLU A 90 -5.34 -7.74 10.89
CA GLU A 90 -4.01 -7.66 11.51
C GLU A 90 -3.29 -9.02 11.50
N LYS A 91 -4.02 -10.11 11.78
CA LYS A 91 -3.48 -11.47 11.64
C LYS A 91 -3.07 -11.75 10.19
N PHE A 92 -3.91 -11.39 9.22
CA PHE A 92 -3.59 -11.50 7.80
C PHE A 92 -2.32 -10.73 7.42
N GLN A 93 -2.20 -9.48 7.86
CA GLN A 93 -1.01 -8.67 7.61
C GLN A 93 0.24 -9.29 8.23
N ARG A 94 0.14 -9.86 9.44
CA ARG A 94 1.28 -10.54 10.09
C ARG A 94 1.77 -11.73 9.28
N VAL A 95 0.86 -12.57 8.80
CA VAL A 95 1.21 -13.71 7.93
C VAL A 95 1.80 -13.21 6.60
N MET A 96 1.23 -12.14 6.02
CA MET A 96 1.75 -11.52 4.79
C MET A 96 3.15 -10.90 4.92
N ARG A 97 3.57 -10.48 6.13
CA ARG A 97 4.95 -10.01 6.35
C ARG A 97 5.96 -11.15 6.19
N GLN A 98 5.55 -12.38 6.51
CA GLN A 98 6.34 -13.60 6.30
C GLN A 98 6.07 -14.24 4.93
N PHE A 99 5.80 -13.39 3.93
CA PHE A 99 5.42 -13.82 2.59
C PHE A 99 6.28 -14.98 2.07
N ASN A 100 5.61 -16.01 1.58
CA ASN A 100 6.22 -17.12 0.87
C ASN A 100 5.52 -17.27 -0.49
N ALA A 101 6.31 -17.35 -1.57
CA ALA A 101 5.80 -17.29 -2.93
C ALA A 101 4.86 -18.44 -3.33
N GLY A 102 4.75 -19.50 -2.51
CA GLY A 102 3.77 -20.58 -2.69
C GLY A 102 2.44 -20.40 -1.93
N GLN A 103 2.26 -19.32 -1.18
CA GLN A 103 1.04 -19.10 -0.40
C GLN A 103 -0.14 -18.82 -1.33
N THR A 104 -1.29 -19.42 -0.99
CA THR A 104 -2.57 -19.14 -1.65
C THR A 104 -3.50 -18.45 -0.66
N VAL A 105 -4.47 -17.68 -1.17
CA VAL A 105 -5.51 -17.04 -0.33
C VAL A 105 -6.22 -18.07 0.56
N LYS A 106 -6.42 -19.29 0.05
CA LYS A 106 -7.04 -20.39 0.81
C LYS A 106 -6.15 -20.86 1.97
N ALA A 107 -4.85 -21.02 1.75
CA ALA A 107 -3.90 -21.40 2.78
C ALA A 107 -3.79 -20.33 3.88
N LEU A 108 -3.71 -19.05 3.46
CA LEU A 108 -3.65 -17.91 4.37
C LEU A 108 -4.91 -17.80 5.23
N ALA A 109 -6.09 -17.98 4.62
CA ALA A 109 -7.35 -17.97 5.36
C ALA A 109 -7.42 -19.10 6.40
N ALA A 110 -6.96 -20.30 6.01
CA ALA A 110 -6.89 -21.45 6.92
C ALA A 110 -5.93 -21.20 8.10
N GLU A 111 -4.78 -20.59 7.86
CA GLU A 111 -3.79 -20.23 8.88
C GLU A 111 -4.35 -19.23 9.91
N ILE A 112 -5.22 -18.32 9.47
CA ILE A 112 -5.87 -17.31 10.32
C ILE A 112 -7.16 -17.84 10.98
N GLY A 113 -7.62 -19.04 10.59
CA GLY A 113 -8.79 -19.70 11.15
C GLY A 113 -10.12 -19.24 10.55
N ILE A 114 -10.14 -18.74 9.32
CA ILE A 114 -11.35 -18.25 8.64
C ILE A 114 -11.50 -18.82 7.23
N SER A 115 -12.69 -18.69 6.64
CA SER A 115 -12.89 -19.05 5.24
C SER A 115 -12.25 -18.01 4.31
N HIS A 116 -11.81 -18.44 3.13
CA HIS A 116 -11.26 -17.54 2.10
C HIS A 116 -12.29 -16.50 1.61
N VAL A 117 -13.59 -16.83 1.65
CA VAL A 117 -14.68 -15.88 1.36
C VAL A 117 -14.74 -14.80 2.43
N HIS A 118 -14.65 -15.19 3.71
CA HIS A 118 -14.62 -14.24 4.81
C HIS A 118 -13.37 -13.36 4.75
N LEU A 119 -12.19 -13.94 4.48
CA LEU A 119 -10.95 -13.18 4.30
C LEU A 119 -11.08 -12.16 3.16
N ASN A 120 -11.62 -12.57 2.01
CA ASN A 120 -11.86 -11.64 0.89
C ASN A 120 -12.83 -10.51 1.27
N ARG A 121 -13.89 -10.80 2.03
CA ARG A 121 -14.80 -9.77 2.54
C ARG A 121 -14.09 -8.79 3.45
N ILE A 122 -13.27 -9.29 4.39
CA ILE A 122 -12.48 -8.48 5.32
C ILE A 122 -11.52 -7.57 4.54
N CYS A 123 -10.72 -8.12 3.62
CA CYS A 123 -9.82 -7.33 2.79
C CYS A 123 -10.56 -6.25 1.99
N ASN A 124 -11.65 -6.61 1.29
CA ASN A 124 -12.41 -5.63 0.52
C ASN A 124 -13.02 -4.53 1.39
N GLN A 125 -13.50 -4.88 2.59
CA GLN A 125 -14.11 -3.91 3.50
C GLN A 125 -13.07 -2.93 4.07
N ILE A 126 -11.83 -3.36 4.28
CA ILE A 126 -10.78 -2.54 4.90
C ILE A 126 -9.95 -1.79 3.86
N THR A 127 -9.56 -2.45 2.77
CA THR A 127 -8.61 -1.91 1.77
C THR A 127 -9.26 -1.59 0.43
N GLY A 128 -10.52 -1.99 0.21
CA GLY A 128 -11.16 -1.91 -1.10
C GLY A 128 -10.64 -2.95 -2.11
N GLN A 129 -9.78 -3.88 -1.68
CA GLN A 129 -9.16 -4.89 -2.53
C GLN A 129 -9.38 -6.31 -2.01
N SER A 130 -9.39 -7.29 -2.91
CA SER A 130 -9.50 -8.69 -2.50
C SER A 130 -8.18 -9.20 -1.90
N ALA A 131 -8.26 -10.26 -1.09
CA ALA A 131 -7.06 -10.89 -0.51
C ALA A 131 -6.10 -11.41 -1.59
N GLY A 132 -6.64 -11.83 -2.74
CA GLY A 132 -5.85 -12.25 -3.90
C GLY A 132 -5.15 -11.08 -4.57
N GLN A 133 -5.76 -9.90 -4.64
CA GLN A 133 -5.10 -8.70 -5.17
C GLN A 133 -3.94 -8.27 -4.28
N LEU A 134 -4.13 -8.29 -2.96
CA LEU A 134 -3.07 -7.99 -1.98
C LEU A 134 -1.92 -9.00 -2.06
N LEU A 135 -2.23 -10.29 -2.23
CA LEU A 135 -1.21 -11.33 -2.43
C LEU A 135 -0.44 -11.12 -3.74
N ASP A 136 -1.13 -10.79 -4.83
CA ASP A 136 -0.50 -10.49 -6.13
C ASP A 136 0.41 -9.25 -6.04
N GLU A 137 0.02 -8.22 -5.31
CA GLU A 137 0.85 -7.03 -5.07
C GLU A 137 2.12 -7.38 -4.30
N ARG A 138 1.99 -8.18 -3.24
CA ARG A 138 3.14 -8.66 -2.47
C ARG A 138 4.08 -9.51 -3.32
N LEU A 139 3.53 -10.41 -4.15
CA LEU A 139 4.30 -11.22 -5.10
C LEU A 139 5.01 -10.35 -6.14
N LEU A 140 4.35 -9.28 -6.61
CA LEU A 140 4.95 -8.33 -7.55
C LEU A 140 6.12 -7.56 -6.92
N GLU A 141 6.00 -7.11 -5.67
CA GLU A 141 7.08 -6.45 -4.95
C GLU A 141 8.31 -7.37 -4.82
N GLU A 142 8.10 -8.63 -4.42
CA GLU A 142 9.19 -9.60 -4.36
C GLU A 142 9.80 -9.86 -5.74
N SER A 143 8.97 -9.92 -6.79
CA SER A 143 9.44 -10.04 -8.16
C SER A 143 10.37 -8.89 -8.56
N LYS A 144 10.00 -7.65 -8.21
CA LYS A 144 10.83 -6.47 -8.46
C LYS A 144 12.14 -6.54 -7.67
N LYS A 145 12.11 -6.97 -6.40
CA LYS A 145 13.33 -7.16 -5.59
C LYS A 145 14.28 -8.16 -6.21
N TYR A 146 13.81 -9.33 -6.62
CA TYR A 146 14.64 -10.32 -7.31
C TYR A 146 15.25 -9.75 -8.60
N LEU A 147 14.46 -9.03 -9.39
CA LEU A 147 14.95 -8.43 -10.64
C LEU A 147 16.01 -7.34 -10.41
N SER A 148 15.93 -6.64 -9.27
CA SER A 148 16.80 -5.49 -8.93
C SER A 148 18.08 -5.90 -8.21
N TYR A 149 18.00 -6.88 -7.31
CA TYR A 149 19.07 -7.20 -6.36
C TYR A 149 19.76 -8.54 -6.64
N THR A 150 19.33 -9.30 -7.64
CA THR A 150 19.94 -10.59 -7.98
C THR A 150 20.31 -10.68 -9.46
N SER A 151 21.33 -11.48 -9.75
CA SER A 151 21.76 -11.82 -11.11
C SER A 151 20.99 -13.00 -11.72
N TYR A 152 20.01 -13.56 -11.00
CA TYR A 152 19.22 -14.70 -11.48
C TYR A 152 18.52 -14.40 -12.80
N SER A 153 18.49 -15.39 -13.68
CA SER A 153 17.71 -15.35 -14.92
C SER A 153 16.22 -15.22 -14.62
N VAL A 154 15.46 -14.73 -15.61
CA VAL A 154 13.99 -14.60 -15.50
C VAL A 154 13.34 -15.96 -15.19
N SER A 155 13.89 -17.06 -15.71
CA SER A 155 13.42 -18.41 -15.45
C SER A 155 13.69 -18.85 -14.02
N GLU A 156 14.90 -18.62 -13.50
CA GLU A 156 15.22 -18.94 -12.10
C GLU A 156 14.33 -18.16 -11.12
N ILE A 157 14.10 -16.87 -11.39
CA ILE A 157 13.21 -16.03 -10.57
C ILE A 157 11.79 -16.60 -10.58
N ALA A 158 11.27 -17.01 -11.74
CA ALA A 158 9.95 -17.60 -11.82
C ALA A 158 9.83 -18.84 -10.92
N TYR A 159 10.82 -19.73 -10.96
CA TYR A 159 10.82 -20.95 -10.13
C TYR A 159 11.00 -20.65 -8.64
N GLN A 160 11.84 -19.67 -8.28
CA GLN A 160 11.97 -19.21 -6.89
C GLN A 160 10.65 -18.65 -6.35
N LEU A 161 9.93 -17.93 -7.21
CA LEU A 161 8.59 -17.41 -6.93
C LEU A 161 7.46 -18.44 -7.10
N LYS A 162 7.81 -19.74 -7.19
CA LYS A 162 6.87 -20.87 -7.27
C LYS A 162 5.89 -20.82 -8.44
N PHE A 163 6.23 -20.10 -9.52
CA PHE A 163 5.50 -20.24 -10.78
C PHE A 163 5.84 -21.59 -11.40
N GLU A 164 4.80 -22.31 -11.86
CA GLU A 164 4.95 -23.60 -12.53
C GLU A 164 5.77 -23.48 -13.83
N TYR A 165 5.61 -22.35 -14.54
CA TYR A 165 6.33 -22.08 -15.78
C TYR A 165 6.78 -20.60 -15.89
N PRO A 166 7.99 -20.32 -16.42
CA PRO A 166 8.51 -18.96 -16.58
C PRO A 166 7.65 -18.02 -17.43
N ASN A 167 6.94 -18.56 -18.43
CA ASN A 167 6.02 -17.80 -19.27
C ASN A 167 4.82 -17.24 -18.47
N TYR A 168 4.33 -17.97 -17.46
CA TYR A 168 3.27 -17.49 -16.57
C TYR A 168 3.74 -16.33 -15.70
N PHE A 169 4.96 -16.42 -15.15
CA PHE A 169 5.59 -15.31 -14.45
C PHE A 169 5.72 -14.07 -15.34
N ALA A 170 6.24 -14.25 -16.56
CA ALA A 170 6.41 -13.13 -17.49
C ALA A 170 5.08 -12.44 -17.85
N ARG A 171 4.00 -13.21 -18.04
CA ARG A 171 2.65 -12.68 -18.27
C ARG A 171 2.10 -11.96 -17.04
N PHE A 172 2.24 -12.56 -15.85
CA PHE A 172 1.84 -11.96 -14.58
C PHE A 172 2.52 -10.59 -14.38
N PHE A 173 3.85 -10.55 -14.49
CA PHE A 173 4.63 -9.34 -14.29
C PHE A 173 4.26 -8.26 -15.30
N ARG A 174 4.10 -8.61 -16.59
CA ARG A 174 3.70 -7.66 -17.63
C ARG A 174 2.29 -7.14 -17.44
N LYS A 175 1.34 -7.98 -17.03
CA LYS A 175 -0.03 -7.55 -16.73
C LYS A 175 -0.07 -6.49 -15.63
N ARG A 176 0.83 -6.58 -14.65
CA ARG A 176 0.88 -5.68 -13.49
C ARG A 176 1.74 -4.44 -13.69
N THR A 177 2.78 -4.51 -14.52
CA THR A 177 3.75 -3.42 -14.69
C THR A 177 3.73 -2.77 -16.07
N GLY A 178 3.05 -3.36 -17.04
CA GLY A 178 3.12 -2.98 -18.45
C GLY A 178 4.42 -3.41 -19.16
N LEU A 179 5.44 -3.87 -18.43
CA LEU A 179 6.77 -4.18 -18.94
C LEU A 179 7.08 -5.68 -18.80
N SER A 180 7.94 -6.22 -19.67
CA SER A 180 8.48 -7.56 -19.44
C SER A 180 9.53 -7.53 -18.32
N PRO A 181 9.72 -8.62 -17.57
CA PRO A 181 10.75 -8.70 -16.52
C PRO A 181 12.15 -8.29 -17.01
N LEU A 182 12.51 -8.70 -18.23
CA LEU A 182 13.80 -8.36 -18.84
C LEU A 182 13.91 -6.87 -19.18
N LYS A 183 12.83 -6.25 -19.69
CA LYS A 183 12.82 -4.80 -19.97
C LYS A 183 12.93 -4.00 -18.68
N PHE A 184 12.20 -4.42 -17.63
CA PHE A 184 12.28 -3.82 -16.31
C PHE A 184 13.72 -3.87 -15.75
N ARG A 185 14.38 -5.03 -15.80
CA ARG A 185 15.78 -5.14 -15.37
C ARG A 185 16.73 -4.25 -16.17
N LYS A 186 16.56 -4.17 -17.50
CA LYS A 186 17.39 -3.27 -18.32
C LYS A 186 17.26 -1.81 -17.90
N GLN A 187 16.04 -1.35 -17.59
CA GLN A 187 15.81 0.02 -17.13
C GLN A 187 16.46 0.34 -15.78
N LEU A 188 16.67 -0.65 -14.92
CA LEU A 188 17.37 -0.45 -13.64
C LEU A 188 18.89 -0.28 -13.80
N ASN A 189 19.46 -0.88 -14.85
CA ASN A 189 20.91 -0.88 -15.12
C ASN A 189 21.33 0.18 -16.15
N SER A 190 20.38 1.02 -16.61
CA SER A 190 20.63 2.12 -17.57
C SER A 190 20.70 3.44 -16.81
#